data_AF-A0AAE1Z5P5-F1
#
_entry.id   AF-A0AAE1Z5P5-F1
#
_cell.length_a   1.000
_cell.length_b   1.000
_cell.length_c   1.000
_cell.angle_alpha   90.00
_cell.angle_beta   90.00
_cell.angle_gamma   90.00
#
_symmetry.space_group_name_H-M   'P 1'
#
loop_
_entity.id
_entity.type
_entity.pdbx_description
1 polymer ?
#
loop_
_entity_poly.entity_id
_entity_poly.type
_entity_poly.pdbx_seq_one_letter_code
_entity_poly.pdbx_strand_id
1 'polypeptide(L)'
;MLKCCGVNDGEDFTKSTNFWRNDTYVGESYTDIKYPLICCKWNGSHPVTNDGCPKSYTDRNSNINRGCMDPLKDVIFQYLDIAAYALIGVSVLLFIIVLLTVALIRSGGARKQYQVDTKLMSNIQ
;
A
#
# COMPACT_ATOMS: atom_id res chain seq x y z
N MET A 1 -7.79 11.99 3.09
CA MET A 1 -8.00 12.10 1.62
C MET A 1 -6.71 12.52 0.93
N LEU A 2 -6.48 12.06 -0.30
CA LEU A 2 -5.24 12.31 -1.09
C LEU A 2 -5.05 13.78 -1.52
N LYS A 3 -6.01 14.67 -1.22
CA LYS A 3 -6.01 16.11 -1.57
C LYS A 3 -5.77 16.33 -3.07
N CYS A 4 -6.58 15.66 -3.89
CA CYS A 4 -6.49 15.66 -5.34
C CYS A 4 -7.91 15.55 -5.95
N CYS A 5 -8.02 15.72 -7.26
CA CYS A 5 -9.25 15.63 -8.04
C CYS A 5 -8.93 15.09 -9.44
N GLY A 6 -9.65 14.04 -9.86
CA GLY A 6 -9.47 13.41 -11.17
C GLY A 6 -8.15 12.67 -11.31
N VAL A 7 -7.88 12.14 -12.50
CA VAL A 7 -6.62 11.45 -12.81
C VAL A 7 -5.51 12.50 -12.96
N ASN A 8 -5.73 13.48 -13.83
CA ASN A 8 -4.81 14.58 -14.12
C ASN A 8 -5.22 15.86 -13.39
N ASP A 9 -6.52 16.15 -13.39
CA ASP A 9 -7.15 17.29 -12.72
C ASP A 9 -8.69 17.12 -12.77
N GLY A 10 -9.42 18.10 -12.26
CA GLY A 10 -10.89 18.09 -12.25
C GLY A 10 -11.51 18.10 -13.66
N GLU A 11 -10.83 18.64 -14.67
CA GLU A 11 -11.39 18.72 -16.03
C GLU A 11 -11.68 17.33 -16.63
N ASP A 12 -11.07 16.27 -16.10
CA ASP A 12 -11.41 14.88 -16.41
C ASP A 12 -12.93 14.59 -16.26
N PHE A 13 -13.61 15.24 -15.30
CA PHE A 13 -15.05 15.09 -15.09
C PHE A 13 -15.90 15.97 -15.99
N THR A 14 -15.36 17.10 -16.45
CA THR A 14 -16.09 18.02 -17.34
C THR A 14 -16.12 17.50 -18.77
N LYS A 15 -15.03 16.86 -19.20
CA LYS A 15 -14.87 16.24 -20.50
C LYS A 15 -15.59 14.89 -20.60
N SER A 16 -15.97 14.31 -19.46
CA SER A 16 -16.68 13.04 -19.40
C SER A 16 -18.20 13.23 -19.53
N THR A 17 -18.81 12.52 -20.49
CA THR A 17 -20.27 12.44 -20.62
C THR A 17 -20.91 11.51 -19.61
N ASN A 18 -20.11 10.64 -18.96
CA ASN A 18 -20.59 9.64 -18.01
C ASN A 18 -20.52 10.11 -16.56
N PHE A 19 -20.01 11.33 -16.33
CA PHE A 19 -19.95 11.86 -14.99
C PHE A 19 -21.36 12.26 -14.51
N TRP A 20 -21.81 11.62 -13.44
CA TRP A 20 -23.09 11.90 -12.81
C TRP A 20 -23.04 13.22 -12.04
N ARG A 21 -23.89 14.19 -12.43
CA ARG A 21 -23.85 15.57 -11.95
C ARG A 21 -24.77 15.87 -10.77
N ASN A 22 -25.44 14.87 -10.21
CA ASN A 22 -26.41 15.07 -9.13
C ASN A 22 -25.96 14.31 -7.89
N ASP A 23 -25.62 14.96 -6.79
CA ASP A 23 -25.15 14.28 -5.59
C ASP A 23 -26.00 14.65 -4.38
N THR A 24 -26.15 13.73 -3.43
CA THR A 24 -26.85 14.00 -2.17
C THR A 24 -25.91 13.71 -1.02
N TYR A 25 -25.59 14.76 -0.25
CA TYR A 25 -24.69 14.67 0.89
C TYR A 25 -25.30 15.35 2.11
N VAL A 26 -25.36 14.64 3.23
CA VAL A 26 -25.90 15.13 4.52
C VAL A 26 -27.33 15.70 4.36
N GLY A 27 -28.14 15.06 3.51
CA GLY A 27 -29.53 15.46 3.25
C GLY A 27 -29.69 16.67 2.32
N GLU A 28 -28.60 17.29 1.86
CA GLU A 28 -28.64 18.30 0.80
C GLU A 28 -28.39 17.67 -0.57
N SER A 29 -29.25 18.02 -1.53
CA SER A 29 -29.07 17.63 -2.93
C SER A 29 -28.42 18.76 -3.73
N TYR A 30 -27.33 18.41 -4.42
CA TYR A 30 -26.62 19.26 -5.34
C TYR A 30 -26.87 18.75 -6.75
N THR A 31 -27.41 19.60 -7.62
CA THR A 31 -27.64 19.27 -9.03
C THR A 31 -26.67 20.02 -9.92
N ASP A 32 -26.36 19.44 -11.07
CA ASP A 32 -25.46 20.01 -12.07
C ASP A 32 -24.05 20.37 -11.54
N ILE A 33 -23.49 19.53 -10.67
CA ILE A 33 -22.13 19.75 -10.16
C ILE A 33 -21.09 19.55 -11.28
N LYS A 34 -20.06 20.40 -11.27
CA LYS A 34 -18.98 20.35 -12.27
C LYS A 34 -18.00 19.21 -12.00
N TYR A 35 -17.73 18.94 -10.73
CA TYR A 35 -16.77 17.94 -10.25
C TYR A 35 -17.36 17.17 -9.05
N PRO A 36 -16.92 15.94 -8.74
CA PRO A 36 -17.48 15.20 -7.61
C PRO A 36 -17.10 15.82 -6.25
N LEU A 37 -17.90 15.55 -5.22
CA LEU A 37 -17.73 16.10 -3.86
C LEU A 37 -16.35 15.79 -3.26
N ILE A 38 -15.73 14.67 -3.65
CA ILE A 38 -14.37 14.29 -3.27
C ILE A 38 -13.30 15.31 -3.69
N CYS A 39 -13.58 16.16 -4.68
CA CYS A 39 -12.69 17.23 -5.11
C CYS A 39 -12.70 18.45 -4.17
N CYS A 40 -13.72 18.59 -3.30
CA CYS A 40 -13.74 19.62 -2.27
C CYS A 40 -12.65 19.34 -1.22
N LYS A 41 -12.13 20.40 -0.57
CA LYS A 41 -11.23 20.23 0.57
C LYS A 41 -12.00 19.73 1.79
N TRP A 42 -11.31 18.99 2.63
CA TRP A 42 -11.83 18.39 3.85
C TRP A 42 -11.13 18.98 5.07
N ASN A 43 -11.87 19.19 6.16
CA ASN A 43 -11.31 19.67 7.44
C ASN A 43 -10.97 18.53 8.42
N GLY A 44 -10.93 17.28 7.93
CA GLY A 44 -10.66 16.08 8.73
C GLY A 44 -11.74 15.03 8.52
N SER A 45 -12.95 15.30 9.00
CA SER A 45 -14.05 14.31 8.99
C SER A 45 -15.15 14.58 7.98
N HIS A 46 -15.25 15.80 7.45
CA HIS A 46 -16.30 16.18 6.50
C HIS A 46 -15.72 17.08 5.38
N PRO A 47 -16.34 17.06 4.18
CA PRO A 47 -16.09 18.07 3.17
C PRO A 47 -16.43 19.45 3.74
N VAL A 48 -15.58 20.44 3.46
CA VAL A 48 -15.86 21.83 3.83
C VAL A 48 -16.90 22.38 2.85
N THR A 49 -18.18 22.15 3.16
CA THR A 49 -19.30 22.63 2.33
C THR A 49 -19.61 24.12 2.57
N ASN A 50 -19.22 24.64 3.74
CA ASN A 50 -19.44 26.05 4.14
C ASN A 50 -18.69 27.08 3.27
N ASP A 51 -17.68 26.64 2.51
CA ASP A 51 -16.92 27.50 1.58
C ASP A 51 -17.47 27.46 0.14
N GLY A 52 -18.72 27.00 -0.04
CA GLY A 52 -19.42 27.03 -1.32
C GLY A 52 -19.12 25.85 -2.25
N CYS A 53 -18.31 24.87 -1.85
CA CYS A 53 -18.11 23.61 -2.58
C CYS A 53 -19.18 22.59 -2.13
N PRO A 54 -19.87 21.82 -3.00
CA PRO A 54 -19.62 21.62 -4.44
C PRO A 54 -20.38 22.58 -5.38
N LYS A 55 -21.02 23.63 -4.88
CA LYS A 55 -21.73 24.61 -5.74
C LYS A 55 -20.77 25.48 -6.56
N SER A 56 -19.57 25.72 -6.04
CA SER A 56 -18.49 26.52 -6.63
C SER A 56 -17.14 25.96 -6.24
N TYR A 57 -16.20 25.97 -7.18
CA TYR A 57 -14.86 25.41 -7.00
C TYR A 57 -13.83 26.48 -7.23
N THR A 58 -12.92 26.61 -6.26
CA THR A 58 -11.80 27.54 -6.27
C THR A 58 -10.57 26.82 -5.71
N ASP A 59 -9.40 27.37 -5.96
CA ASP A 59 -8.13 26.87 -5.42
C ASP A 59 -8.11 26.88 -3.88
N ARG A 60 -8.97 27.72 -3.27
CA ARG A 60 -9.12 27.81 -1.82
C ARG A 60 -9.93 26.65 -1.26
N ASN A 61 -11.07 26.32 -1.86
CA ASN A 61 -12.05 25.37 -1.31
C ASN A 61 -11.99 23.96 -1.92
N SER A 62 -11.17 23.75 -2.95
CA SER A 62 -11.12 22.50 -3.71
C SER A 62 -9.70 22.14 -4.17
N ASN A 63 -9.51 20.92 -4.64
CA ASN A 63 -8.23 20.42 -5.20
C ASN A 63 -8.35 20.16 -6.71
N ILE A 64 -9.19 20.92 -7.41
CA ILE A 64 -9.50 20.69 -8.83
C ILE A 64 -8.28 20.78 -9.75
N ASN A 65 -7.22 21.49 -9.38
CA ASN A 65 -6.01 21.64 -10.20
C ASN A 65 -4.91 20.62 -9.86
N ARG A 66 -5.22 19.56 -9.10
CA ARG A 66 -4.24 18.55 -8.68
C ARG A 66 -4.75 17.15 -8.95
N GLY A 67 -4.17 16.46 -9.93
CA GLY A 67 -4.48 15.07 -10.24
C GLY A 67 -4.16 14.08 -9.13
N CYS A 68 -4.89 12.98 -9.10
CA CYS A 68 -4.71 11.91 -8.13
C CYS A 68 -3.68 10.86 -8.55
N MET A 69 -3.23 10.82 -9.80
CA MET A 69 -2.34 9.75 -10.28
C MET A 69 -1.05 9.64 -9.46
N ASP A 70 -0.33 10.76 -9.26
CA ASP A 70 0.92 10.77 -8.52
C ASP A 70 0.74 10.45 -7.03
N PRO A 71 -0.14 11.14 -6.26
CA PRO A 71 -0.31 10.82 -4.85
C PRO A 71 -0.89 9.41 -4.63
N LEU A 72 -1.64 8.86 -5.60
CA LEU A 72 -2.12 7.48 -5.53
C LEU A 72 -0.98 6.48 -5.75
N LYS A 73 -0.11 6.72 -6.74
CA LYS A 73 1.09 5.92 -6.98
C LYS A 73 1.99 5.90 -5.76
N ASP A 74 2.23 7.05 -5.15
CA ASP A 74 3.09 7.13 -3.95
C ASP A 74 2.57 6.24 -2.82
N VAL A 75 1.26 6.29 -2.56
CA VAL A 75 0.62 5.44 -1.55
C VAL A 75 0.77 3.96 -1.93
N ILE A 76 0.47 3.59 -3.18
CA ILE A 76 0.55 2.20 -3.63
C ILE A 76 1.98 1.67 -3.54
N PHE A 77 2.96 2.42 -4.04
CA PHE A 77 4.36 2.00 -4.02
C PHE A 77 4.92 1.91 -2.62
N GLN A 78 4.54 2.81 -1.71
CA GLN A 78 4.95 2.70 -0.31
C GLN A 78 4.54 1.36 0.31
N TYR A 79 3.30 0.90 0.08
CA TYR A 79 2.84 -0.40 0.58
C TYR A 79 3.52 -1.58 -0.12
N LEU A 80 3.73 -1.49 -1.44
CA LEU A 80 4.40 -2.53 -2.20
C LEU A 80 5.87 -2.69 -1.79
N ASP A 81 6.58 -1.59 -1.57
CA ASP A 81 7.96 -1.60 -1.11
C ASP A 81 8.07 -2.25 0.27
N ILE A 82 7.19 -1.88 1.21
CA ILE A 82 7.15 -2.50 2.55
C ILE A 82 6.90 -4.00 2.44
N ALA A 83 5.94 -4.42 1.62
CA ALA A 83 5.64 -5.84 1.40
C ALA A 83 6.84 -6.58 0.76
N ALA A 84 7.50 -5.96 -0.22
CA ALA A 84 8.67 -6.52 -0.87
C ALA A 84 9.83 -6.72 0.12
N TYR A 85 10.16 -5.71 0.93
CA TYR A 85 11.20 -5.83 1.95
C TYR A 85 10.88 -6.92 2.98
N ALA A 86 9.62 -7.03 3.41
CA ALA A 86 9.19 -8.08 4.33
C ALA A 86 9.37 -9.48 3.72
N LEU A 87 8.95 -9.67 2.46
CA LEU A 87 9.11 -10.94 1.75
C LEU A 87 10.59 -11.31 1.58
N ILE A 88 11.43 -10.37 1.16
CA ILE A 88 12.88 -10.59 1.02
C ILE A 88 13.49 -10.99 2.37
N GLY A 89 13.14 -10.29 3.46
CA GLY A 89 13.62 -10.60 4.80
C GLY A 89 13.25 -12.01 5.25
N VAL A 90 12.00 -12.42 5.02
CA VAL A 90 11.53 -13.79 5.31
C VAL A 90 12.28 -14.82 4.47
N SER A 91 12.46 -14.57 3.17
CA SER A 91 13.20 -15.48 2.29
C SER A 91 14.65 -15.67 2.74
N VAL A 92 15.35 -14.60 3.11
CA VAL A 92 16.74 -14.68 3.62
C VAL A 92 16.80 -15.45 4.92
N LEU A 93 15.87 -15.20 5.86
CA LEU A 93 15.80 -15.93 7.12
C LEU A 93 15.60 -17.43 6.90
N LEU A 94 14.65 -17.81 6.03
CA LEU A 94 14.39 -19.20 5.68
C LEU A 94 15.63 -19.85 5.05
N PHE A 95 16.33 -19.14 4.18
CA PHE A 95 17.56 -19.64 3.57
C PHE A 95 18.64 -19.94 4.61
N ILE A 96 18.84 -19.05 5.59
CA ILE A 96 19.79 -19.26 6.69
C ILE A 96 19.40 -20.50 7.52
N ILE A 97 18.12 -20.65 7.85
CA ILE A 97 17.62 -21.83 8.61
C ILE A 97 17.91 -23.12 7.84
N VAL A 98 17.69 -23.16 6.53
CA VAL A 98 18.00 -24.32 5.70
C VAL A 98 19.50 -24.63 5.71
N LEU A 99 20.36 -23.62 5.59
CA LEU A 99 21.81 -23.83 5.66
C LEU A 99 22.27 -24.37 7.02
N LEU A 100 21.73 -23.82 8.12
CA LEU A 100 22.05 -24.27 9.47
C LEU A 100 21.57 -25.70 9.72
N THR A 101 20.35 -26.05 9.30
CA THR A 101 19.85 -27.42 9.44
C THR A 101 20.70 -28.42 8.67
N VAL A 102 21.10 -28.10 7.43
CA VAL A 102 22.03 -28.94 6.65
C VAL A 102 23.39 -29.08 7.33
N ALA A 103 23.96 -28.00 7.87
CA ALA A 103 25.23 -28.03 8.58
C ALA A 103 25.17 -28.86 9.88
N LEU A 104 24.06 -28.75 10.64
CA LEU A 104 23.83 -29.55 11.84
C LEU A 104 23.66 -31.04 11.52
N ILE A 105 22.94 -31.38 10.45
CA ILE A 105 22.80 -32.77 10.01
C ILE A 105 24.16 -33.35 9.61
N ARG A 106 24.98 -32.62 8.85
CA ARG A 106 26.33 -33.05 8.46
C ARG A 106 27.26 -33.23 9.66
N SER A 107 27.27 -32.28 10.60
CA SER A 107 28.10 -32.37 11.81
C SER A 107 27.63 -33.47 12.77
N GLY A 108 26.31 -33.69 12.90
CA GLY A 108 25.74 -34.80 13.64
C GLY A 108 26.08 -36.17 13.04
N GLY A 109 26.04 -36.29 11.70
CA GLY A 109 26.48 -37.49 10.98
C GLY A 109 27.97 -37.79 11.20
N ALA A 110 28.83 -36.77 11.11
CA ALA A 110 30.26 -36.91 11.38
C ALA A 110 30.55 -37.31 12.85
N ARG A 111 29.82 -36.72 13.80
CA ARG A 111 29.96 -37.04 15.24
C ARG A 111 29.48 -38.46 15.56
N LYS A 112 28.42 -38.93 14.89
CA LYS A 112 27.90 -40.30 15.05
C LYS A 112 28.88 -41.35 14.48
N GLN A 113 29.47 -41.08 13.31
CA GLN A 113 30.51 -41.94 12.73
C GLN A 113 31.75 -42.04 13.62
N TYR A 114 32.26 -40.90 14.11
CA TYR A 114 33.40 -40.85 15.03
C TYR A 114 33.17 -41.68 16.32
N GLN A 115 31.96 -41.62 16.90
CA GLN A 115 31.60 -42.42 18.08
C GLN A 115 31.56 -43.93 17.79
N VAL A 116 31.15 -44.33 16.60
CA VAL A 116 31.13 -45.74 16.17
C VAL A 116 32.55 -46.25 15.97
N ASP A 117 33.40 -45.49 15.29
CA ASP A 117 34.79 -45.87 15.02
C ASP A 117 35.61 -45.97 16.32
N THR A 118 35.37 -45.06 17.28
CA THR A 118 36.03 -45.10 18.61
C THR A 118 35.61 -46.33 19.41
N LYS A 119 34.32 -46.70 19.37
CA LYS A 119 33.81 -47.92 20.04
C LYS A 119 34.29 -49.21 19.38
N LEU A 120 34.52 -49.20 18.06
CA LEU A 120 35.07 -50.35 17.35
C LEU A 120 36.53 -50.58 17.76
N MET A 121 37.32 -49.51 17.89
CA MET A 121 38.73 -49.60 18.31
C MET A 121 38.90 -50.05 19.76
N SER A 122 37.98 -49.69 20.67
CA SER A 122 38.04 -50.15 22.07
C SER A 122 37.67 -51.61 22.28
N ASN A 123 37.05 -52.27 21.28
CA ASN A 123 36.56 -53.65 21.37
C ASN A 123 37.53 -54.68 20.75
N ILE A 124 38.66 -54.21 20.22
CA ILE A 124 39.72 -55.04 19.60
C ILE A 124 40.90 -55.24 20.57
N GLN A 125 40.79 -54.76 21.82
CA GLN A 125 41.79 -54.88 22.88
C GLN A 125 41.21 -55.65 24.07
#